data_AF-A0A6J7CKV0-F1
#
_entry.id   AF-A0A6J7CKV0-F1
#
_cell.length_a   1.000
_cell.length_b   1.000
_cell.length_c   1.000
_cell.angle_alpha   90.00
_cell.angle_beta   90.00
_cell.angle_gamma   90.00
#
_symmetry.space_group_name_H-M   'P 1'
#
loop_
_entity.id
_entity.type
_entity.pdbx_description
1 polymer ?
#
loop_
_entity_poly.entity_id
_entity_poly.type
_entity_poly.pdbx_seq_one_letter_code
_entity_poly.pdbx_strand_id
1 'polypeptide(L)'
;MLNAVRARATAVLLPPYNYEMKRVCALALTALLLAPLSAAAMGSGDKYSDAQTGLTFTVYKPSYTVGLSASKFQLLPCGVGAEQWIYVKYGGTKRYFEIMETMAGVKCSDPGLSKYLKTVTINGVKAKLYAYCDSRNKTNYKKCSTADIARVGGYFMFTNKAGKNLKRTEIQVQAIGGITYAQLLSVAKSLKTVSASGKTLQALPPIFIDPASTSQISVSVGDNIVFNVTDPEQWSAVVTDSTIAQFIAGGDQGSYTTNPAIKTLTAGTTVVRVTHGAEIFEIDLTVNS
;
A
#
# COMPACT_ATOMS: atom_id res chain seq x y z
N MET A 1 59.63 40.95 1.92
CA MET A 1 58.66 39.83 1.88
C MET A 1 59.41 38.59 1.38
N LEU A 2 59.26 37.46 2.07
CA LEU A 2 59.65 36.11 1.62
C LEU A 2 58.76 35.70 0.41
N ASN A 3 59.00 34.70 -0.44
CA ASN A 3 59.89 33.52 -0.53
C ASN A 3 60.04 33.20 -2.07
N ALA A 4 60.76 32.21 -2.62
CA ALA A 4 61.31 30.95 -2.11
C ALA A 4 62.55 30.50 -2.90
N VAL A 5 63.42 29.72 -2.28
CA VAL A 5 64.44 28.88 -2.95
C VAL A 5 64.10 27.40 -2.72
N ARG A 6 64.40 26.53 -3.68
CA ARG A 6 64.01 25.11 -3.68
C ARG A 6 65.25 24.21 -3.88
N ALA A 7 65.60 23.40 -2.88
CA ALA A 7 66.47 22.23 -3.09
C ALA A 7 66.26 21.13 -2.03
N ARG A 8 66.34 19.89 -2.51
CA ARG A 8 66.07 18.57 -1.90
C ARG A 8 66.89 18.24 -0.63
N ALA A 9 66.30 17.46 0.29
CA ALA A 9 66.60 16.05 0.63
C ALA A 9 65.71 15.64 1.85
N THR A 10 65.53 14.39 2.32
CA THR A 10 65.93 13.02 1.91
C THR A 10 64.76 12.06 2.26
N ALA A 11 64.75 10.80 1.78
CA ALA A 11 63.85 9.77 2.33
C ALA A 11 64.46 9.10 3.58
N VAL A 12 63.64 8.86 4.62
CA VAL A 12 64.02 8.13 5.83
C VAL A 12 63.14 6.89 5.98
N LEU A 13 63.79 5.73 6.14
CA LEU A 13 63.15 4.44 6.38
C LEU A 13 62.60 4.34 7.81
N LEU A 14 61.40 3.78 7.97
CA LEU A 14 60.86 3.40 9.27
C LEU A 14 61.32 1.97 9.64
N PRO A 15 61.73 1.72 10.89
CA PRO A 15 61.94 0.36 11.38
C PRO A 15 60.60 -0.31 11.75
N PRO A 16 60.50 -1.66 11.67
CA PRO A 16 59.35 -2.42 12.14
C PRO A 16 59.50 -2.84 13.62
N TYR A 17 58.56 -3.67 14.09
CA TYR A 17 58.45 -4.26 15.44
C TYR A 17 57.95 -3.26 16.54
N ASN A 18 57.17 -3.68 17.55
CA ASN A 18 56.89 -5.04 18.00
C ASN A 18 55.48 -5.23 18.61
N TYR A 19 55.05 -6.49 18.65
CA TYR A 19 53.86 -6.98 19.37
C TYR A 19 54.22 -7.19 20.86
N GLU A 20 53.30 -6.94 21.79
CA GLU A 20 53.06 -7.68 23.06
C GLU A 20 52.29 -6.85 24.12
N MET A 21 51.09 -7.35 24.44
CA MET A 21 50.55 -7.54 25.80
C MET A 21 50.53 -6.38 26.82
N LYS A 22 49.31 -5.88 27.09
CA LYS A 22 48.83 -5.65 28.46
C LYS A 22 47.46 -6.30 28.68
N ARG A 23 47.40 -7.31 29.55
CA ARG A 23 46.17 -7.84 30.14
C ARG A 23 45.80 -6.99 31.37
N VAL A 24 44.51 -7.00 31.75
CA VAL A 24 43.96 -7.29 33.11
C VAL A 24 42.59 -6.61 33.31
N CYS A 25 41.64 -7.38 33.87
CA CYS A 25 40.29 -7.04 34.38
C CYS A 25 39.33 -6.28 33.43
N ALA A 26 38.29 -6.90 32.85
CA ALA A 26 37.14 -7.57 33.48
C ALA A 26 36.21 -6.64 34.27
N LEU A 27 35.00 -6.42 33.74
CA LEU A 27 33.73 -6.32 34.49
C LEU A 27 32.53 -6.43 33.52
N ALA A 28 31.40 -6.90 34.02
CA ALA A 28 30.28 -7.44 33.25
C ALA A 28 29.55 -6.44 32.34
N LEU A 29 29.20 -6.89 31.13
CA LEU A 29 27.91 -6.54 30.50
C LEU A 29 27.44 -7.63 29.52
N THR A 30 26.96 -8.76 30.06
CA THR A 30 26.06 -9.65 29.31
C THR A 30 24.70 -8.97 29.16
N ALA A 31 24.64 -7.96 28.28
CA ALA A 31 23.37 -7.42 27.81
C ALA A 31 22.63 -8.55 27.09
N LEU A 32 21.47 -8.94 27.64
CA LEU A 32 20.54 -9.80 26.93
C LEU A 32 20.26 -9.15 25.57
N LEU A 33 20.62 -9.86 24.49
CA LEU A 33 20.09 -9.59 23.15
C LEU A 33 18.62 -10.03 23.09
N LEU A 34 17.79 -9.39 23.91
CA LEU A 34 16.39 -9.17 23.59
C LEU A 34 16.37 -8.16 22.44
N ALA A 35 16.76 -8.62 21.25
CA ALA A 35 16.29 -8.00 20.03
C ALA A 35 14.77 -7.92 20.16
N PRO A 36 14.14 -6.76 19.92
CA PRO A 36 12.69 -6.71 19.85
C PRO A 36 12.30 -7.69 18.74
N LEU A 37 11.64 -8.79 19.12
CA LEU A 37 10.98 -9.67 18.17
C LEU A 37 10.04 -8.77 17.40
N SER A 38 10.39 -8.51 16.14
CA SER A 38 9.65 -7.63 15.25
C SER A 38 8.18 -8.02 15.36
N ALA A 39 7.32 -7.09 15.79
CA ALA A 39 5.91 -7.36 15.95
C ALA A 39 5.40 -7.99 14.66
N ALA A 40 5.13 -9.29 14.71
CA ALA A 40 4.70 -10.04 13.54
C ALA A 40 3.33 -9.48 13.20
N ALA A 41 3.25 -8.68 12.13
CA ALA A 41 2.01 -8.09 11.66
C ALA A 41 0.94 -9.19 11.64
N MET A 42 -0.15 -8.98 12.37
CA MET A 42 -1.10 -10.02 12.83
C MET A 42 -1.97 -10.66 11.74
N GLY A 43 -1.46 -10.74 10.51
CA GLY A 43 -2.03 -11.46 9.39
C GLY A 43 -1.50 -12.88 9.21
N SER A 44 -1.98 -13.53 8.16
CA SER A 44 -1.45 -14.81 7.66
C SER A 44 -0.11 -14.66 6.93
N GLY A 45 0.28 -13.44 6.58
CA GLY A 45 1.34 -13.16 5.61
C GLY A 45 0.85 -13.16 4.16
N ASP A 46 -0.38 -13.62 3.90
CA ASP A 46 -1.05 -13.50 2.61
C ASP A 46 -2.10 -12.40 2.63
N LYS A 47 -1.72 -11.22 2.15
CA LYS A 47 -2.57 -10.01 2.11
C LYS A 47 -3.94 -10.22 1.46
N TYR A 48 -4.07 -11.18 0.54
CA TYR A 48 -5.37 -11.53 -0.05
C TYR A 48 -6.27 -12.33 0.91
N SER A 49 -5.68 -13.28 1.65
CA SER A 49 -6.39 -14.08 2.66
C SER A 49 -6.82 -13.19 3.84
N ASP A 50 -5.95 -12.25 4.18
CA ASP A 50 -6.19 -11.24 5.21
C ASP A 50 -7.29 -10.25 4.79
N ALA A 51 -7.25 -9.74 3.55
CA ALA A 51 -8.34 -8.92 2.99
C ALA A 51 -9.68 -9.69 2.95
N GLN A 52 -9.67 -10.98 2.61
CA GLN A 52 -10.89 -11.79 2.58
C GLN A 52 -11.55 -11.90 3.97
N THR A 53 -10.81 -11.78 5.06
CA THR A 53 -11.38 -11.83 6.41
C THR A 53 -12.20 -10.57 6.76
N GLY A 54 -11.90 -9.42 6.15
CA GLY A 54 -12.65 -8.17 6.35
C GLY A 54 -13.75 -7.91 5.31
N LEU A 55 -13.70 -8.54 4.14
CA LEU A 55 -14.56 -8.20 2.98
C LEU A 55 -15.77 -9.13 2.80
N THR A 56 -16.93 -8.55 2.49
CA THR A 56 -18.20 -9.27 2.23
C THR A 56 -18.33 -9.80 0.81
N PHE A 57 -17.41 -9.46 -0.11
CA PHE A 57 -17.31 -10.05 -1.44
C PHE A 57 -16.16 -11.05 -1.55
N THR A 58 -16.12 -11.78 -2.67
CA THR A 58 -15.18 -12.89 -2.88
C THR A 58 -13.85 -12.37 -3.41
N VAL A 59 -12.78 -12.51 -2.64
CA VAL A 59 -11.43 -12.10 -3.02
C VAL A 59 -10.79 -13.15 -3.92
N TYR A 60 -10.19 -12.69 -5.01
CA TYR A 60 -9.43 -13.52 -5.95
C TYR A 60 -7.94 -13.17 -5.90
N LYS A 61 -7.10 -14.17 -6.17
CA LYS A 61 -5.64 -14.03 -6.22
C LYS A 61 -5.09 -14.71 -7.48
N PRO A 62 -4.17 -14.07 -8.22
CA PRO A 62 -3.58 -14.69 -9.40
C PRO A 62 -2.59 -15.79 -8.98
N SER A 63 -2.72 -16.97 -9.58
CA SER A 63 -1.68 -18.01 -9.48
C SER A 63 -0.61 -17.92 -10.58
N TYR A 64 -0.71 -16.95 -11.49
CA TYR A 64 0.29 -16.65 -12.52
C TYR A 64 0.45 -15.13 -12.66
N THR A 65 1.69 -14.64 -12.52
CA THR A 65 2.01 -13.21 -12.45
C THR A 65 2.97 -12.75 -13.55
N VAL A 66 3.09 -13.48 -14.67
CA VAL A 66 4.04 -13.19 -15.77
C VAL A 66 5.50 -12.95 -15.32
N GLY A 67 5.90 -13.54 -14.18
CA GLY A 67 7.23 -13.37 -13.57
C GLY A 67 7.41 -12.07 -12.76
N LEU A 68 6.34 -11.32 -12.50
CA LEU A 68 6.38 -10.09 -11.72
C LEU A 68 5.97 -10.34 -10.26
N SER A 69 6.69 -9.68 -9.33
CA SER A 69 6.35 -9.65 -7.90
C SER A 69 5.32 -8.58 -7.59
N ALA A 70 4.51 -8.78 -6.55
CA ALA A 70 3.60 -7.76 -6.03
C ALA A 70 4.42 -6.60 -5.44
N SER A 71 4.21 -5.38 -5.96
CA SER A 71 4.88 -4.15 -5.52
C SER A 71 3.96 -3.26 -4.68
N LYS A 72 2.64 -3.39 -4.85
CA LYS A 72 1.63 -2.71 -4.02
C LYS A 72 0.44 -3.64 -3.78
N PHE A 73 -0.11 -3.59 -2.57
CA PHE A 73 -1.39 -4.19 -2.22
C PHE A 73 -2.05 -3.23 -1.23
N GLN A 74 -3.28 -2.80 -1.52
CA GLN A 74 -4.04 -1.88 -0.67
C GLN A 74 -5.51 -2.30 -0.64
N LEU A 75 -6.12 -2.14 0.53
CA LEU A 75 -7.54 -1.87 0.63
C LEU A 75 -7.73 -0.36 0.58
N LEU A 76 -8.64 0.10 -0.27
CA LEU A 76 -8.92 1.51 -0.52
C LEU A 76 -10.39 1.81 -0.23
N PRO A 77 -10.75 3.01 0.26
CA PRO A 77 -12.14 3.41 0.39
C PRO A 77 -12.83 3.49 -0.98
N CYS A 78 -14.15 3.26 -1.01
CA CYS A 78 -14.96 3.35 -2.22
C CYS A 78 -16.19 4.25 -1.96
N GLY A 79 -16.06 5.55 -2.20
CA GLY A 79 -17.17 6.50 -2.01
C GLY A 79 -17.78 6.49 -0.61
N VAL A 80 -19.01 7.00 -0.50
CA VAL A 80 -19.79 6.98 0.75
C VAL A 80 -20.67 5.73 0.79
N GLY A 81 -20.60 4.96 1.87
CA GLY A 81 -21.49 3.82 2.12
C GLY A 81 -21.21 2.54 1.32
N ALA A 82 -20.20 2.53 0.44
CA ALA A 82 -19.74 1.28 -0.18
C ALA A 82 -18.49 0.73 0.52
N GLU A 83 -18.34 -0.59 0.44
CA GLU A 83 -17.26 -1.35 1.05
C GLU A 83 -15.90 -1.03 0.41
N GLN A 84 -14.81 -1.19 1.19
CA GLN A 84 -13.45 -1.04 0.68
C GLN A 84 -13.20 -1.97 -0.51
N TRP A 85 -12.36 -1.53 -1.45
CA TRP A 85 -11.99 -2.29 -2.64
C TRP A 85 -10.50 -2.63 -2.64
N ILE A 86 -10.16 -3.73 -3.32
CA ILE A 86 -8.78 -4.18 -3.44
C ILE A 86 -8.13 -3.50 -4.66
N TYR A 87 -6.94 -2.95 -4.46
CA TYR A 87 -6.01 -2.60 -5.54
C TYR A 87 -4.67 -3.32 -5.31
N VAL A 88 -4.22 -4.09 -6.30
CA VAL A 88 -2.92 -4.78 -6.27
C VAL A 88 -2.14 -4.47 -7.54
N LYS A 89 -0.87 -4.10 -7.38
CA LYS A 89 0.08 -3.87 -8.48
C LYS A 89 1.18 -4.92 -8.45
N TYR A 90 1.47 -5.50 -9.61
CA TYR A 90 2.57 -6.41 -9.84
C TYR A 90 3.55 -5.80 -10.86
N GLY A 91 4.84 -5.76 -10.52
CA GLY A 91 5.87 -5.11 -11.34
C GLY A 91 6.09 -3.64 -11.00
N GLY A 92 6.82 -2.94 -11.88
CA GLY A 92 7.35 -1.59 -11.63
C GLY A 92 6.59 -0.47 -12.35
N THR A 93 7.30 0.60 -12.71
CA THR A 93 6.75 1.74 -13.46
C THR A 93 6.64 1.48 -14.96
N LYS A 94 7.61 0.77 -15.56
CA LYS A 94 7.69 0.55 -17.02
C LYS A 94 6.91 -0.67 -17.53
N ARG A 95 6.70 -1.68 -16.68
CA ARG A 95 6.00 -2.94 -16.99
C ARG A 95 5.30 -3.42 -15.73
N TYR A 96 3.98 -3.50 -15.79
CA TYR A 96 3.14 -3.92 -14.68
C TYR A 96 1.79 -4.44 -15.14
N PHE A 97 1.18 -5.28 -14.31
CA PHE A 97 -0.26 -5.50 -14.34
C PHE A 97 -0.86 -5.18 -12.98
N GLU A 98 -2.13 -4.81 -12.97
CA GLU A 98 -2.90 -4.47 -11.79
C GLU A 98 -4.18 -5.29 -11.77
N ILE A 99 -4.58 -5.66 -10.55
CA ILE A 99 -5.84 -6.34 -10.25
C ILE A 99 -6.62 -5.43 -9.31
N MET A 100 -7.87 -5.19 -9.67
CA MET A 100 -8.80 -4.36 -8.93
C MET A 100 -10.09 -5.14 -8.72
N GLU A 101 -10.54 -5.22 -7.47
CA GLU A 101 -11.69 -6.06 -7.09
C GLU A 101 -12.66 -5.27 -6.21
N THR A 102 -13.91 -5.23 -6.64
CA THR A 102 -15.02 -4.56 -5.94
C THR A 102 -16.18 -5.55 -5.76
N MET A 103 -17.10 -5.22 -4.85
CA MET A 103 -18.41 -5.87 -4.82
C MET A 103 -19.13 -5.68 -6.17
N ALA A 104 -19.73 -6.74 -6.69
CA ALA A 104 -20.37 -6.72 -8.01
C ALA A 104 -21.41 -5.59 -8.14
N GLY A 105 -21.27 -4.76 -9.18
CA GLY A 105 -22.11 -3.59 -9.43
C GLY A 105 -21.62 -2.29 -8.77
N VAL A 106 -20.63 -2.35 -7.88
CA VAL A 106 -19.99 -1.18 -7.27
C VAL A 106 -18.79 -0.75 -8.12
N LYS A 107 -18.76 0.53 -8.53
CA LYS A 107 -17.65 1.13 -9.29
C LYS A 107 -16.85 2.06 -8.41
N CYS A 108 -15.60 1.68 -8.12
CA CYS A 108 -14.67 2.46 -7.30
C CYS A 108 -13.59 3.21 -8.11
N SER A 109 -13.47 2.91 -9.41
CA SER A 109 -12.48 3.51 -10.32
C SER A 109 -12.98 3.54 -11.76
N ASP A 110 -12.59 4.55 -12.53
CA ASP A 110 -12.77 4.59 -13.99
C ASP A 110 -11.44 4.24 -14.69
N PRO A 111 -11.37 3.21 -15.57
CA PRO A 111 -10.20 2.93 -16.40
C PRO A 111 -9.85 4.04 -17.41
N GLY A 112 -10.76 4.98 -17.68
CA GLY A 112 -10.56 6.06 -18.63
C GLY A 112 -10.72 5.65 -20.10
N LEU A 113 -10.27 6.54 -20.99
CA LEU A 113 -10.50 6.43 -22.44
C LEU A 113 -9.94 5.14 -23.02
N SER A 114 -10.84 4.31 -23.55
CA SER A 114 -10.50 2.98 -24.03
C SER A 114 -11.49 2.50 -25.10
N LYS A 115 -11.04 1.52 -25.90
CA LYS A 115 -11.84 0.87 -26.95
C LYS A 115 -12.27 -0.51 -26.48
N TYR A 116 -13.58 -0.78 -26.47
CA TYR A 116 -14.09 -2.15 -26.40
C TYR A 116 -13.66 -2.92 -27.65
N LEU A 117 -13.00 -4.06 -27.45
CA LEU A 117 -12.50 -4.91 -28.54
C LEU A 117 -13.43 -6.09 -28.80
N LYS A 118 -13.74 -6.88 -27.77
CA LYS A 118 -14.60 -8.07 -27.84
C LYS A 118 -14.98 -8.57 -26.45
N THR A 119 -15.93 -9.49 -26.38
CA THR A 119 -16.16 -10.33 -25.21
C THR A 119 -15.39 -11.64 -25.37
N VAL A 120 -14.81 -12.15 -24.29
CA VAL A 120 -14.14 -13.46 -24.21
C VAL A 120 -14.68 -14.25 -23.01
N THR A 121 -14.37 -15.55 -22.93
CA THR A 121 -14.69 -16.37 -21.76
C THR A 121 -13.45 -16.55 -20.88
N ILE A 122 -13.57 -16.20 -19.61
CA ILE A 122 -12.56 -16.41 -18.56
C ILE A 122 -13.21 -17.27 -17.49
N ASN A 123 -12.68 -18.48 -17.24
CA ASN A 123 -13.16 -19.40 -16.19
C ASN A 123 -14.69 -19.62 -16.19
N GLY A 124 -15.31 -19.64 -17.38
CA GLY A 124 -16.76 -19.81 -17.58
C GLY A 124 -17.60 -18.53 -17.47
N VAL A 125 -17.03 -17.37 -17.13
CA VAL A 125 -17.73 -16.08 -17.14
C VAL A 125 -17.39 -15.24 -18.38
N LYS A 126 -18.36 -14.42 -18.84
CA LYS A 126 -18.16 -13.47 -19.94
C LYS A 126 -17.36 -12.27 -19.43
N ALA A 127 -16.22 -12.00 -20.07
CA ALA A 127 -15.36 -10.87 -19.79
C ALA A 127 -15.27 -9.92 -20.98
N LYS A 128 -15.47 -8.63 -20.74
CA LYS A 128 -15.30 -7.59 -21.77
C LYS A 128 -13.82 -7.22 -21.82
N LEU A 129 -13.24 -7.23 -23.02
CA LEU A 129 -11.87 -6.82 -23.27
C LEU A 129 -11.82 -5.41 -23.86
N TYR A 130 -10.93 -4.60 -23.32
CA TYR A 130 -10.66 -3.24 -23.74
C TYR A 130 -9.16 -3.02 -23.98
N ALA A 131 -8.82 -2.03 -24.80
CA ALA A 131 -7.46 -1.50 -24.94
C ALA A 131 -7.47 0.03 -24.78
N TYR A 132 -6.40 0.63 -24.23
CA TYR A 132 -6.29 2.08 -24.02
C TYR A 132 -5.96 2.84 -25.32
N CYS A 133 -6.80 2.63 -26.33
CA CYS A 133 -6.73 3.35 -27.59
C CYS A 133 -7.56 4.63 -27.48
N ASP A 134 -6.89 5.77 -27.61
CA ASP A 134 -7.50 7.10 -27.52
C ASP A 134 -8.50 7.34 -28.67
N SER A 135 -9.75 7.61 -28.32
CA SER A 135 -10.84 7.90 -29.26
C SER A 135 -10.67 9.22 -30.03
N ARG A 136 -9.85 10.15 -29.51
CA ARG A 136 -9.51 11.41 -30.17
C ARG A 136 -8.71 11.16 -31.46
N ASN A 137 -7.85 10.14 -31.48
CA ASN A 137 -7.17 9.70 -32.70
C ASN A 137 -8.04 8.68 -33.47
N LYS A 138 -9.02 9.19 -34.23
CA LYS A 138 -10.01 8.37 -34.96
C LYS A 138 -9.39 7.27 -35.84
N THR A 139 -8.24 7.51 -36.46
CA THR A 139 -7.55 6.54 -37.33
C THR A 139 -6.99 5.36 -36.54
N ASN A 140 -6.25 5.65 -35.46
CA ASN A 140 -5.69 4.61 -34.60
C ASN A 140 -6.79 3.89 -33.81
N TYR A 141 -7.81 4.62 -33.34
CA TYR A 141 -8.97 4.03 -32.68
C TYR A 141 -9.70 3.03 -33.57
N LYS A 142 -9.98 3.36 -34.83
CA LYS A 142 -10.62 2.43 -35.78
C LYS A 142 -9.82 1.13 -35.94
N LYS A 143 -8.50 1.23 -36.16
CA LYS A 143 -7.61 0.07 -36.39
C LYS A 143 -7.23 -0.73 -35.14
N CYS A 144 -7.35 -0.13 -33.95
CA CYS A 144 -6.95 -0.73 -32.67
C CYS A 144 -7.59 -2.11 -32.42
N SER A 145 -6.75 -3.06 -32.03
CA SER A 145 -7.04 -4.50 -31.98
C SER A 145 -6.41 -5.15 -30.73
N THR A 146 -6.54 -6.48 -30.58
CA THR A 146 -5.86 -7.20 -29.50
C THR A 146 -4.33 -7.27 -29.66
N ALA A 147 -3.80 -7.04 -30.86
CA ALA A 147 -2.35 -6.97 -31.08
C ALA A 147 -1.74 -5.71 -30.44
N ASP A 148 -2.52 -4.62 -30.36
CA ASP A 148 -2.07 -3.34 -29.82
C ASP A 148 -1.92 -3.33 -28.30
N ILE A 149 -2.52 -4.28 -27.57
CA ILE A 149 -2.51 -4.35 -26.10
C ILE A 149 -1.09 -4.33 -25.53
N ALA A 150 -0.11 -4.97 -26.17
CA ALA A 150 1.28 -4.93 -25.70
C ALA A 150 1.87 -3.50 -25.74
N ARG A 151 1.43 -2.68 -26.70
CA ARG A 151 1.95 -1.34 -26.97
C ARG A 151 1.21 -0.25 -26.18
N VAL A 152 -0.13 -0.32 -26.12
CA VAL A 152 -0.97 0.71 -25.48
C VAL A 152 -1.50 0.30 -24.11
N GLY A 153 -1.36 -0.98 -23.74
CA GLY A 153 -2.02 -1.58 -22.60
C GLY A 153 -3.48 -1.95 -22.88
N GLY A 154 -4.09 -2.62 -21.91
CA GLY A 154 -5.49 -3.00 -21.98
C GLY A 154 -5.94 -3.75 -20.75
N TYR A 155 -7.23 -4.05 -20.69
CA TYR A 155 -7.85 -4.62 -19.50
C TYR A 155 -9.05 -5.51 -19.82
N PHE A 156 -9.29 -6.48 -18.94
CA PHE A 156 -10.54 -7.21 -18.85
C PHE A 156 -11.39 -6.65 -17.71
N MET A 157 -12.71 -6.57 -17.90
CA MET A 157 -13.70 -6.43 -16.83
C MET A 157 -14.67 -7.61 -16.85
N PHE A 158 -14.92 -8.22 -15.70
CA PHE A 158 -15.87 -9.32 -15.54
C PHE A 158 -16.37 -9.46 -14.11
N THR A 159 -17.60 -9.95 -13.96
CA THR A 159 -18.18 -10.27 -12.65
C THR A 159 -18.09 -11.76 -12.38
N ASN A 160 -17.20 -12.16 -11.47
CA ASN A 160 -16.99 -13.57 -11.13
C ASN A 160 -18.08 -14.11 -10.19
N LYS A 161 -17.97 -15.38 -9.81
CA LYS A 161 -18.92 -16.06 -8.91
C LYS A 161 -18.75 -15.59 -7.46
N ALA A 162 -19.75 -15.88 -6.65
CA ALA A 162 -19.68 -15.75 -5.21
C ALA A 162 -19.02 -17.00 -4.60
N GLY A 163 -18.21 -16.82 -3.56
CA GLY A 163 -17.85 -17.85 -2.60
C GLY A 163 -19.00 -18.14 -1.62
N LYS A 164 -18.83 -19.14 -0.75
CA LYS A 164 -19.82 -19.48 0.28
C LYS A 164 -20.03 -18.29 1.22
N ASN A 165 -21.28 -17.86 1.37
CA ASN A 165 -21.70 -16.72 2.21
C ASN A 165 -21.10 -15.36 1.83
N LEU A 166 -20.51 -15.24 0.64
CA LEU A 166 -19.92 -13.99 0.13
C LEU A 166 -20.69 -13.47 -1.08
N LYS A 167 -20.55 -12.18 -1.37
CA LYS A 167 -21.08 -11.55 -2.57
C LYS A 167 -20.19 -11.83 -3.78
N ARG A 168 -20.79 -11.66 -4.97
CA ARG A 168 -20.06 -11.69 -6.25
C ARG A 168 -19.11 -10.49 -6.35
N THR A 169 -18.09 -10.64 -7.17
CA THR A 169 -16.99 -9.68 -7.30
C THR A 169 -16.90 -9.19 -8.73
N GLU A 170 -16.85 -7.88 -8.94
CA GLU A 170 -16.43 -7.28 -10.19
C GLU A 170 -14.90 -7.12 -10.17
N ILE A 171 -14.25 -7.64 -11.20
CA ILE A 171 -12.80 -7.73 -11.30
C ILE A 171 -12.35 -7.01 -12.56
N GLN A 172 -11.41 -6.10 -12.40
CA GLN A 172 -10.63 -5.53 -13.49
C GLN A 172 -9.19 -6.02 -13.41
N VAL A 173 -8.72 -6.66 -14.50
CA VAL A 173 -7.31 -7.04 -14.66
C VAL A 173 -6.77 -6.21 -15.80
N GLN A 174 -5.82 -5.31 -15.53
CA GLN A 174 -5.22 -4.42 -16.53
C GLN A 174 -3.72 -4.59 -16.61
N ALA A 175 -3.13 -4.35 -17.79
CA ALA A 175 -1.69 -4.45 -17.98
C ALA A 175 -1.12 -3.43 -18.96
N ILE A 176 0.10 -2.98 -18.69
CA ILE A 176 0.84 -1.94 -19.42
C ILE A 176 2.31 -2.37 -19.53
N GLY A 177 2.99 -1.93 -20.60
CA GLY A 177 4.45 -2.11 -20.77
C GLY A 177 4.87 -3.45 -21.40
N GLY A 178 4.33 -3.75 -22.59
CA GLY A 178 4.70 -4.94 -23.34
C GLY A 178 4.06 -6.25 -22.85
N ILE A 179 3.07 -6.20 -21.96
CA ILE A 179 2.33 -7.39 -21.56
C ILE A 179 1.31 -7.70 -22.65
N THR A 180 1.44 -8.87 -23.27
CA THR A 180 0.61 -9.22 -24.44
C THR A 180 -0.82 -9.59 -24.03
N TYR A 181 -1.75 -9.55 -24.99
CA TYR A 181 -3.11 -10.07 -24.81
C TYR A 181 -3.13 -11.49 -24.22
N ALA A 182 -2.25 -12.38 -24.70
CA ALA A 182 -2.16 -13.75 -24.21
C ALA A 182 -1.66 -13.81 -22.76
N GLN A 183 -0.66 -13.00 -22.41
CA GLN A 183 -0.15 -12.88 -21.03
C GLN A 183 -1.23 -12.33 -20.08
N LEU A 184 -1.91 -11.24 -20.46
CA LEU A 184 -3.02 -10.65 -19.69
C LEU A 184 -4.19 -11.64 -19.50
N LEU A 185 -4.53 -12.40 -20.55
CA LEU A 185 -5.55 -13.45 -20.48
C LEU A 185 -5.15 -14.59 -19.54
N SER A 186 -3.86 -14.97 -19.53
CA SER A 186 -3.34 -15.98 -18.61
C SER A 186 -3.38 -15.52 -17.15
N VAL A 187 -3.04 -14.25 -16.86
CA VAL A 187 -3.19 -13.67 -15.51
C VAL A 187 -4.65 -13.74 -15.07
N ALA A 188 -5.58 -13.24 -15.89
CA ALA A 188 -7.01 -13.22 -15.54
C ALA A 188 -7.63 -14.63 -15.41
N LYS A 189 -7.20 -15.61 -16.20
CA LYS A 189 -7.57 -17.03 -16.03
C LYS A 189 -6.96 -17.67 -14.78
N SER A 190 -5.82 -17.19 -14.30
CA SER A 190 -5.15 -17.73 -13.11
C SER A 190 -5.76 -17.31 -11.78
N LEU A 191 -6.76 -16.43 -11.79
CA LEU A 191 -7.45 -15.98 -10.60
C LEU A 191 -8.19 -17.14 -9.90
N LYS A 192 -7.87 -17.35 -8.63
CA LYS A 192 -8.50 -18.33 -7.74
C LYS A 192 -9.08 -17.62 -6.52
N THR A 193 -10.23 -18.09 -6.03
CA THR A 193 -10.80 -17.63 -4.76
C THR A 193 -9.83 -17.89 -3.61
N VAL A 194 -9.72 -16.95 -2.69
CA VAL A 194 -8.93 -17.11 -1.46
C VAL A 194 -9.85 -17.39 -0.28
N SER A 195 -9.40 -18.19 0.68
CA SER A 195 -10.09 -18.34 1.97
C SER A 195 -9.69 -17.20 2.91
N ALA A 196 -10.63 -16.73 3.75
CA ALA A 196 -10.30 -15.89 4.89
C ALA A 196 -9.21 -16.58 5.74
N SER A 197 -8.27 -15.82 6.28
CA SER A 197 -7.08 -16.37 6.95
C SER A 197 -7.36 -17.09 8.27
N GLY A 198 -8.61 -17.07 8.76
CA GLY A 198 -9.03 -17.65 10.05
C GLY A 198 -8.55 -16.83 11.25
N LYS A 199 -7.38 -16.19 11.12
CA LYS A 199 -6.98 -15.02 11.88
C LYS A 199 -7.76 -13.82 11.37
N THR A 200 -8.48 -13.14 12.27
CA THR A 200 -9.00 -11.81 11.99
C THR A 200 -7.85 -10.82 11.92
N LEU A 201 -7.25 -10.66 10.73
CA LEU A 201 -6.91 -9.31 10.31
C LEU A 201 -8.24 -8.59 10.09
N GLN A 202 -8.75 -8.03 11.17
CA GLN A 202 -9.67 -6.92 11.07
C GLN A 202 -8.84 -5.82 10.40
N ALA A 203 -9.02 -5.67 9.09
CA ALA A 203 -8.78 -4.40 8.43
C ALA A 203 -9.81 -3.45 9.04
N LEU A 204 -9.50 -2.95 10.25
CA LEU A 204 -10.33 -1.99 10.95
C LEU A 204 -10.53 -0.84 9.97
N PRO A 205 -11.80 -0.51 9.62
CA PRO A 205 -12.04 0.66 8.80
C PRO A 205 -11.35 1.83 9.51
N PRO A 206 -10.59 2.68 8.79
CA PRO A 206 -9.89 3.79 9.41
C PRO A 206 -10.86 4.54 10.31
N ILE A 207 -10.49 4.72 11.58
CA ILE A 207 -11.43 5.16 12.60
C ILE A 207 -11.61 6.66 12.39
N PHE A 208 -12.65 7.01 11.63
CA PHE A 208 -12.96 8.40 11.32
C PHE A 208 -13.52 9.09 12.56
N ILE A 209 -12.83 10.12 13.03
CA ILE A 209 -13.31 11.00 14.10
C ILE A 209 -13.32 12.45 13.62
N ASP A 210 -14.22 13.25 14.19
CA ASP A 210 -14.10 14.69 14.17
C ASP A 210 -13.33 15.14 15.43
N PRO A 211 -12.13 15.73 15.30
CA PRO A 211 -11.34 16.16 16.44
C PRO A 211 -12.00 17.31 17.24
N ALA A 212 -12.93 18.07 16.66
CA ALA A 212 -13.64 19.13 17.36
C ALA A 212 -14.72 18.61 18.34
N SER A 213 -15.19 17.38 18.15
CA SER A 213 -16.24 16.75 18.97
C SER A 213 -15.81 15.48 19.71
N THR A 214 -14.55 15.03 19.55
CA THR A 214 -14.01 13.80 20.15
C THR A 214 -12.96 14.11 21.21
N SER A 215 -13.28 13.95 22.49
CA SER A 215 -12.34 14.18 23.61
C SER A 215 -11.60 12.94 24.10
N GLN A 216 -12.12 11.73 23.84
CA GLN A 216 -11.51 10.47 24.26
C GLN A 216 -11.72 9.38 23.20
N ILE A 217 -10.73 8.53 23.00
CA ILE A 217 -10.83 7.38 22.09
C ILE A 217 -10.02 6.17 22.62
N SER A 218 -10.54 4.96 22.40
CA SER A 218 -9.86 3.71 22.73
C SER A 218 -9.80 2.82 21.48
N VAL A 219 -8.60 2.40 21.10
CA VAL A 219 -8.27 1.72 19.83
C VAL A 219 -7.23 0.62 20.05
N SER A 220 -6.82 -0.11 19.02
CA SER A 220 -5.78 -1.15 19.09
C SER A 220 -4.43 -0.68 18.54
N VAL A 221 -3.34 -1.41 18.88
CA VAL A 221 -2.02 -1.21 18.25
C VAL A 221 -2.08 -1.50 16.75
N GLY A 222 -1.62 -0.55 15.93
CA GLY A 222 -1.59 -0.63 14.47
C GLY A 222 -2.76 0.06 13.77
N ASP A 223 -3.74 0.56 14.52
CA ASP A 223 -4.85 1.35 13.99
C ASP A 223 -4.42 2.71 13.43
N ASN A 224 -5.21 3.19 12.48
CA ASN A 224 -5.11 4.55 11.97
C ASN A 224 -6.44 5.25 12.25
N ILE A 225 -6.40 6.24 13.14
CA ILE A 225 -7.48 7.17 13.42
C ILE A 225 -7.37 8.29 12.39
N VAL A 226 -8.39 8.49 11.56
CA VAL A 226 -8.36 9.48 10.49
C VAL A 226 -9.26 10.65 10.87
N PHE A 227 -8.76 11.88 10.76
CA PHE A 227 -9.56 13.06 11.08
C PHE A 227 -10.49 13.38 9.91
N ASN A 228 -11.80 13.39 10.14
CA ASN A 228 -12.80 13.75 9.14
C ASN A 228 -13.03 15.26 9.15
N VAL A 229 -12.14 16.00 8.48
CA VAL A 229 -12.05 17.46 8.54
C VAL A 229 -12.05 18.10 7.15
N THR A 230 -12.44 19.38 7.08
CA THR A 230 -12.20 20.25 5.92
C THR A 230 -10.76 20.76 5.94
N ASP A 231 -10.25 21.19 4.78
CA ASP A 231 -8.93 21.82 4.60
C ASP A 231 -7.78 21.02 5.27
N PRO A 232 -7.61 19.72 4.91
CA PRO A 232 -6.82 18.74 5.68
C PRO A 232 -5.32 19.06 5.83
N GLU A 233 -4.78 19.97 5.01
CA GLU A 233 -3.42 20.52 5.15
C GLU A 233 -3.26 21.58 6.24
N GLN A 234 -4.35 22.18 6.75
CA GLN A 234 -4.33 23.20 7.81
C GLN A 234 -4.34 22.60 9.23
N TRP A 235 -4.50 21.28 9.34
CA TRP A 235 -4.56 20.56 10.60
C TRP A 235 -3.20 19.99 10.97
N SER A 236 -2.80 20.19 12.22
CA SER A 236 -1.59 19.60 12.80
C SER A 236 -1.90 18.91 14.12
N ALA A 237 -1.05 17.99 14.58
CA ALA A 237 -1.15 17.47 15.94
C ALA A 237 0.21 17.15 16.57
N VAL A 238 0.28 17.32 17.88
CA VAL A 238 1.39 16.88 18.74
C VAL A 238 0.90 15.73 19.61
N VAL A 239 1.48 14.54 19.42
CA VAL A 239 1.30 13.42 20.35
C VAL A 239 2.28 13.60 21.49
N THR A 240 1.79 13.59 22.73
CA THR A 240 2.60 13.85 23.92
C THR A 240 3.61 12.72 24.16
N ASP A 241 3.21 11.46 24.00
CA ASP A 241 4.12 10.31 23.92
C ASP A 241 4.18 9.76 22.49
N SER A 242 5.23 10.14 21.77
CA SER A 242 5.49 9.69 20.40
C SER A 242 5.89 8.23 20.26
N THR A 243 6.10 7.50 21.37
CA THR A 243 6.31 6.04 21.34
C THR A 243 4.98 5.27 21.26
N ILE A 244 3.89 5.87 21.74
CA ILE A 244 2.54 5.28 21.73
C ILE A 244 1.83 5.55 20.40
N ALA A 245 1.94 6.77 19.85
CA ALA A 245 1.32 7.12 18.58
C ALA A 245 2.08 8.22 17.81
N GLN A 246 1.81 8.32 16.50
CA GLN A 246 2.43 9.30 15.60
C GLN A 246 1.37 10.04 14.77
N PHE A 247 1.51 11.36 14.65
CA PHE A 247 0.71 12.15 13.71
C PHE A 247 1.25 12.05 12.27
N ILE A 248 0.31 11.96 11.33
CA ILE A 248 0.53 11.95 9.88
C ILE A 248 -0.27 13.12 9.32
N ALA A 249 0.42 14.10 8.72
CA ALA A 249 -0.22 15.27 8.13
C ALA A 249 -1.11 14.91 6.93
N GLY A 250 -2.21 15.64 6.78
CA GLY A 250 -3.06 15.59 5.59
C GLY A 250 -2.51 16.44 4.44
N GLY A 251 -3.32 16.60 3.39
CA GLY A 251 -3.03 17.47 2.24
C GLY A 251 -2.90 16.71 0.91
N ASP A 252 -2.57 17.47 -0.14
CA ASP A 252 -2.53 17.00 -1.53
C ASP A 252 -1.37 16.01 -1.79
N GLN A 253 -1.70 14.88 -2.42
CA GLN A 253 -0.78 13.86 -2.93
C GLN A 253 -0.62 13.92 -4.46
N GLY A 254 -0.97 15.07 -5.07
CA GLY A 254 -0.88 15.41 -6.49
C GLY A 254 -1.96 14.80 -7.39
N SER A 255 -2.68 13.78 -6.90
CA SER A 255 -3.81 13.14 -7.62
C SER A 255 -5.01 12.83 -6.72
N TYR A 256 -4.87 13.04 -5.42
CA TYR A 256 -5.91 12.91 -4.40
C TYR A 256 -5.44 13.63 -3.13
N THR A 257 -6.37 14.16 -2.34
CA THR A 257 -6.07 14.71 -1.02
C THR A 257 -6.22 13.63 0.05
N THR A 258 -5.31 13.59 1.02
CA THR A 258 -5.42 12.74 2.21
C THR A 258 -5.85 13.54 3.42
N ASN A 259 -6.73 12.98 4.23
CA ASN A 259 -7.01 13.51 5.56
C ASN A 259 -5.83 13.27 6.52
N PRO A 260 -5.65 14.11 7.55
CA PRO A 260 -4.67 13.87 8.60
C PRO A 260 -5.06 12.63 9.43
N ALA A 261 -4.08 12.02 10.09
CA ALA A 261 -4.31 10.81 10.87
C ALA A 261 -3.38 10.69 12.09
N ILE A 262 -3.81 9.89 13.07
CA ILE A 262 -2.96 9.35 14.13
C ILE A 262 -2.78 7.86 13.88
N LYS A 263 -1.52 7.42 13.78
CA LYS A 263 -1.13 6.02 13.70
C LYS A 263 -0.69 5.53 15.07
N THR A 264 -1.28 4.46 15.58
CA THR A 264 -0.85 3.85 16.85
C THR A 264 0.35 2.93 16.65
N LEU A 265 1.24 2.88 17.65
CA LEU A 265 2.54 2.24 17.56
C LEU A 265 2.74 1.18 18.65
N THR A 266 2.41 1.51 19.91
CA THR A 266 2.53 0.62 21.07
C THR A 266 1.35 0.83 22.02
N ALA A 267 1.06 -0.17 22.86
CA ALA A 267 -0.03 -0.09 23.83
C ALA A 267 0.33 0.88 24.97
N GLY A 268 -0.64 1.66 25.44
CA GLY A 268 -0.45 2.71 26.45
C GLY A 268 -1.48 3.84 26.30
N THR A 269 -1.32 4.89 27.10
CA THR A 269 -2.18 6.09 27.07
C THR A 269 -1.37 7.34 26.75
N THR A 270 -1.83 8.18 25.82
CA THR A 270 -1.23 9.48 25.50
C THR A 270 -2.29 10.53 25.23
N VAL A 271 -1.95 11.81 25.41
CA VAL A 271 -2.76 12.93 24.92
C VAL A 271 -2.30 13.32 23.52
N VAL A 272 -3.25 13.48 22.60
CA VAL A 272 -3.05 14.08 21.28
C VAL A 272 -3.60 15.51 21.32
N ARG A 273 -2.74 16.50 21.10
CA ARG A 273 -3.14 17.90 20.93
C ARG A 273 -3.28 18.20 19.45
N VAL A 274 -4.51 18.38 18.97
CA VAL A 274 -4.83 18.71 17.58
C VAL A 274 -5.03 20.22 17.46
N THR A 275 -4.50 20.84 16.41
CA THR A 275 -4.55 22.29 16.20
C THR A 275 -5.06 22.61 14.80
N HIS A 276 -6.00 23.55 14.72
CA HIS A 276 -6.52 24.12 13.48
C HIS A 276 -6.62 25.65 13.63
N GLY A 277 -5.78 26.38 12.90
CA GLY A 277 -5.64 27.83 13.08
C GLY A 277 -5.24 28.19 14.52
N ALA A 278 -6.12 28.86 15.25
CA ALA A 278 -5.93 29.24 16.66
C ALA A 278 -6.61 28.28 17.65
N GLU A 279 -7.39 27.30 17.18
CA GLU A 279 -8.13 26.36 18.01
C GLU A 279 -7.27 25.14 18.36
N ILE A 280 -7.39 24.67 19.60
CA ILE A 280 -6.69 23.48 20.11
C ILE A 280 -7.70 22.54 20.72
N PHE A 281 -7.65 21.28 20.30
CA PHE A 281 -8.49 20.18 20.80
C PHE A 281 -7.57 19.13 21.45
N GLU A 282 -7.93 18.65 22.64
CA GLU A 282 -7.20 17.57 23.31
C GLU A 282 -8.00 16.27 23.23
N ILE A 283 -7.32 15.19 22.84
CA ILE A 283 -7.90 13.85 22.72
C ILE A 283 -7.12 12.88 23.60
N ASP A 284 -7.78 12.30 24.59
CA ASP A 284 -7.25 11.22 25.42
C ASP A 284 -7.27 9.90 24.62
N LEU A 285 -6.10 9.48 24.15
CA LEU A 285 -5.91 8.28 23.35
C LEU A 285 -5.46 7.10 24.24
N THR A 286 -6.29 6.07 24.29
CA THR A 286 -5.92 4.75 24.84
C THR A 286 -5.65 3.77 23.71
N VAL A 287 -4.46 3.17 23.70
CA VAL A 287 -4.06 2.13 22.75
C VAL A 287 -3.97 0.79 23.49
N ASN A 288 -4.84 -0.14 23.13
CA ASN A 288 -4.89 -1.49 23.66
C ASN A 288 -3.99 -2.44 22.84
N SER A 289 -3.44 -3.45 23.50
CA SER A 289 -2.61 -4.51 22.90
C SER A 289 -3.38 -5.43 21.95
#